data_AF-A0A416CNJ3-F1
#
_entry.id   AF-A0A416CNJ3-F1
#
_cell.length_a   1.000
_cell.length_b   1.000
_cell.length_c   1.000
_cell.angle_alpha   90.00
_cell.angle_beta   90.00
_cell.angle_gamma   90.00
#
_symmetry.space_group_name_H-M   'P 1'
#
loop_
_entity.id
_entity.type
_entity.pdbx_description
1 polymer ?
#
loop_
_entity_poly.entity_id
_entity_poly.type
_entity_poly.pdbx_seq_one_letter_code
_entity_poly.pdbx_strand_id
1 'polypeptide(L)'
;MKRYYEKYKHIIPLAIFGVIYVLWFYLLEHRTNVQYMVVHMNIDDYIPFCEYFVVPYLLWFAYVPAVLGYLFFKDRRNYDRCAVFLCTGMLIFLVISTFIPNIQHLRLHTMPRHNVFTVLVSQLWQTDTPTNLFPSIHVYNSLGAHFAVMNNETLSGKKWVRRGSMILCVSIILSTMFIKQHSMFDVLMAFIMGAVMYAAVYYYDVVGAYRFQTGKRQRKRARIG
;
A
#
# COMPACT_ATOMS: atom_id res chain seq x y z
N MET A 1 -6.83 -28.68 16.99
CA MET A 1 -7.22 -27.92 15.77
C MET A 1 -8.04 -26.67 16.06
N LYS A 2 -9.14 -26.71 16.83
CA LYS A 2 -9.97 -25.53 17.18
C LYS A 2 -9.19 -24.33 17.75
N ARG A 3 -8.22 -24.56 18.65
CA ARG A 3 -7.39 -23.49 19.25
C ARG A 3 -6.46 -22.77 18.26
N TYR A 4 -5.94 -23.48 17.26
CA TYR A 4 -5.10 -22.89 16.22
C TYR A 4 -5.94 -22.15 15.18
N TYR A 5 -7.11 -22.70 14.83
CA TYR A 5 -8.08 -22.04 13.96
C TYR A 5 -8.56 -20.71 14.56
N GLU A 6 -8.99 -20.71 15.83
CA GLU A 6 -9.42 -19.49 16.53
C GLU A 6 -8.32 -18.42 16.60
N LYS A 7 -7.05 -18.84 16.69
CA LYS A 7 -5.90 -17.95 16.72
C LYS A 7 -5.60 -17.30 15.37
N TYR A 8 -5.79 -18.04 14.26
CA TYR A 8 -5.34 -17.60 12.92
C TYR A 8 -6.46 -17.29 11.93
N LYS A 9 -7.73 -17.56 12.25
CA LYS A 9 -8.88 -17.30 11.35
C LYS A 9 -8.98 -15.87 10.84
N HIS A 10 -8.38 -14.92 11.56
CA HIS A 10 -8.34 -13.51 11.17
C HIS A 10 -7.48 -13.22 9.94
N ILE A 11 -6.62 -14.15 9.51
CA ILE A 11 -5.89 -14.04 8.24
C ILE A 11 -6.80 -14.34 7.03
N ILE A 12 -7.89 -15.09 7.24
CA ILE A 12 -8.76 -15.57 6.16
C ILE A 12 -9.39 -14.40 5.41
N PRO A 13 -9.98 -13.37 6.05
CA PRO A 13 -10.49 -12.20 5.34
C PRO A 13 -9.42 -11.45 4.54
N LEU A 14 -8.20 -11.33 5.08
CA LEU A 14 -7.09 -10.66 4.40
C LEU A 14 -6.63 -11.47 3.18
N ALA A 15 -6.55 -12.79 3.29
CA ALA A 15 -6.20 -13.68 2.19
C ALA A 15 -7.27 -13.64 1.08
N ILE A 16 -8.55 -13.70 1.44
CA ILE A 16 -9.66 -13.56 0.49
C ILE A 16 -9.59 -12.21 -0.21
N PHE A 17 -9.39 -11.12 0.54
CA PHE A 17 -9.21 -9.79 -0.04
C PHE A 17 -8.01 -9.73 -0.98
N GLY A 18 -6.88 -10.34 -0.62
CA GLY A 18 -5.70 -10.43 -1.47
C GLY A 18 -5.97 -11.12 -2.81
N VAL A 19 -6.70 -12.24 -2.80
CA VAL A 19 -7.11 -12.94 -4.02
C VAL A 19 -8.03 -12.07 -4.87
N ILE A 20 -9.04 -11.45 -4.27
CA ILE A 20 -9.95 -10.53 -4.97
C ILE A 20 -9.17 -9.36 -5.58
N TYR A 21 -8.24 -8.79 -4.82
CA TYR A 21 -7.42 -7.66 -5.27
C TYR A 21 -6.58 -8.02 -6.49
N VAL A 22 -5.86 -9.14 -6.44
CA VAL A 22 -5.01 -9.58 -7.55
C VAL A 22 -5.85 -9.89 -8.79
N LEU A 23 -7.00 -10.57 -8.63
CA LEU A 23 -7.89 -10.88 -9.75
C LEU A 23 -8.48 -9.60 -10.36
N TRP A 24 -8.97 -8.66 -9.55
CA TRP A 24 -9.53 -7.40 -10.03
C TRP A 24 -8.46 -6.57 -10.73
N PHE A 25 -7.28 -6.42 -10.13
CA PHE A 25 -6.16 -5.71 -10.75
C PHE A 25 -5.75 -6.36 -12.08
N TYR A 26 -5.64 -7.69 -12.13
CA TYR A 26 -5.38 -8.41 -13.37
C TYR A 26 -6.40 -8.10 -14.47
N LEU A 27 -7.70 -8.09 -14.13
CA LEU A 27 -8.76 -7.72 -15.08
C LEU A 27 -8.65 -6.26 -15.55
N LEU A 28 -8.26 -5.34 -14.66
CA LEU A 28 -8.04 -3.93 -15.01
C LEU A 28 -6.87 -3.75 -15.96
N GLU A 29 -5.82 -4.56 -15.83
CA GLU A 29 -4.65 -4.51 -16.72
C GLU A 29 -4.88 -5.15 -18.09
N HIS A 30 -5.81 -6.10 -18.19
CA HIS A 30 -6.09 -6.83 -19.44
C HIS A 30 -7.33 -6.34 -20.19
N ARG A 31 -7.93 -5.23 -19.75
CA ARG A 31 -9.09 -4.64 -20.42
C ARG A 31 -8.71 -4.06 -21.79
N THR A 32 -9.54 -4.30 -22.79
CA THR A 32 -9.38 -3.75 -24.14
C THR A 32 -10.31 -2.56 -24.35
N ASN A 33 -10.02 -1.70 -25.33
CA ASN A 33 -10.85 -0.55 -25.74
C ASN A 33 -11.12 0.49 -24.63
N VAL A 34 -10.14 0.74 -23.78
CA VAL A 34 -10.27 1.76 -22.71
C VAL A 34 -9.58 3.06 -23.09
N GLN A 35 -10.30 4.16 -22.91
CA GLN A 35 -9.79 5.51 -23.00
C GLN A 35 -9.09 5.85 -21.69
N TYR A 36 -7.79 6.14 -21.73
CA TYR A 36 -7.01 6.46 -20.54
C TYR A 36 -6.86 7.96 -20.36
N MET A 37 -7.09 8.43 -19.13
CA MET A 37 -6.68 9.77 -18.72
C MET A 37 -5.17 9.81 -18.56
N VAL A 38 -4.50 10.69 -19.32
CA VAL A 38 -3.06 10.90 -19.18
C VAL A 38 -2.81 11.67 -17.89
N VAL A 39 -1.99 11.10 -17.02
CA VAL A 39 -1.54 11.72 -15.77
C VAL A 39 -0.09 12.17 -15.94
N HIS A 40 0.13 13.48 -15.82
CA HIS A 40 1.43 14.12 -15.88
C HIS A 40 1.38 15.47 -15.14
N MET A 41 2.48 15.83 -14.49
CA MET A 41 2.72 17.16 -13.93
C MET A 41 4.04 17.71 -14.45
N ASN A 42 4.13 19.03 -14.65
CA ASN A 42 5.37 19.68 -15.10
C ASN A 42 6.59 19.35 -14.22
N ILE A 43 6.40 19.07 -12.93
CA ILE A 43 7.49 18.69 -12.04
C ILE A 43 8.09 17.32 -12.38
N ASP A 44 7.33 16.42 -12.99
CA ASP A 44 7.78 15.07 -13.36
C ASP A 44 8.93 15.10 -14.36
N ASP A 45 8.98 16.14 -15.19
CA ASP A 45 10.02 16.36 -16.21
C ASP A 45 11.37 16.74 -15.58
N TYR A 46 11.35 17.34 -14.38
CA TYR A 46 12.55 17.74 -13.65
C TYR A 46 13.09 16.63 -12.74
N ILE A 47 12.32 15.59 -12.47
CA ILE A 47 12.77 14.45 -11.66
C ILE A 47 13.70 13.59 -12.53
N PRO A 48 15.00 13.45 -12.20
CA PRO A 48 15.90 12.65 -13.02
C PRO A 48 15.58 11.16 -12.87
N PHE A 49 15.86 10.36 -13.90
CA PHE A 49 15.86 8.91 -13.74
C PHE A 49 17.07 8.46 -12.90
N CYS A 50 16.84 7.61 -11.90
CA CYS A 50 17.90 7.06 -11.05
C CYS A 50 17.66 5.57 -10.80
N GLU A 51 18.44 4.72 -11.47
CA GLU A 51 18.21 3.26 -11.48
C GLU A 51 18.40 2.60 -10.12
N TYR A 52 19.24 3.16 -9.23
CA TYR A 52 19.53 2.58 -7.91
C TYR A 52 18.29 2.51 -7.01
N PHE A 53 17.29 3.36 -7.27
CA PHE A 53 16.03 3.36 -6.54
C PHE A 53 15.14 2.15 -6.83
N VAL A 54 15.50 1.30 -7.80
CA VAL A 54 14.84 -0.01 -7.96
C VAL A 54 14.96 -0.86 -6.70
N VAL A 55 16.04 -0.71 -5.93
CA VAL A 55 16.26 -1.46 -4.67
C VAL A 55 15.19 -1.12 -3.62
N PRO A 56 15.03 0.15 -3.17
CA PRO A 56 13.96 0.49 -2.25
C PRO A 56 12.57 0.19 -2.82
N TYR A 57 12.35 0.35 -4.13
CA TYR A 57 11.09 -0.04 -4.75
C TYR A 57 10.77 -1.53 -4.53
N LEU A 58 11.72 -2.43 -4.81
CA LEU A 58 11.52 -3.87 -4.61
C LEU A 58 11.45 -4.25 -3.13
N LEU A 59 12.14 -3.52 -2.24
CA LEU A 59 12.04 -3.74 -0.79
C LEU A 59 10.62 -3.50 -0.25
N TRP A 60 9.76 -2.77 -0.96
CA TRP A 60 8.36 -2.60 -0.61
C TRP A 60 7.63 -3.95 -0.44
N PHE A 61 7.90 -4.92 -1.33
CA PHE A 61 7.31 -6.25 -1.29
C PHE A 61 7.71 -7.04 -0.04
N ALA A 62 8.82 -6.70 0.60
CA ALA A 62 9.22 -7.26 1.89
C ALA A 62 8.70 -6.41 3.06
N TYR A 63 8.79 -5.09 2.96
CA TYR A 63 8.50 -4.14 4.03
C TYR A 63 7.04 -4.22 4.50
N VAL A 64 6.08 -4.13 3.58
CA VAL A 64 4.66 -4.10 3.94
C VAL A 64 4.21 -5.43 4.57
N PRO A 65 4.51 -6.61 3.99
CA PRO A 65 4.18 -7.88 4.62
C PRO A 65 4.93 -8.12 5.94
N ALA A 66 6.18 -7.68 6.06
CA ALA A 66 6.95 -7.83 7.30
C ALA A 66 6.31 -7.04 8.46
N VAL A 67 5.87 -5.81 8.22
CA VAL A 67 5.17 -5.00 9.23
C VAL A 67 3.83 -5.64 9.60
N LEU A 68 3.02 -6.03 8.60
CA LEU A 68 1.75 -6.73 8.85
C LEU A 68 1.96 -8.04 9.64
N GLY A 69 2.95 -8.84 9.27
CA GLY A 69 3.30 -10.09 9.94
C GLY A 69 3.75 -9.87 11.37
N TYR A 70 4.62 -8.89 11.61
CA TYR A 70 5.04 -8.52 12.97
C TYR A 70 3.84 -8.17 13.85
N LEU A 71 2.95 -7.28 13.35
CA LEU A 71 1.75 -6.88 14.09
C LEU A 71 0.81 -8.05 14.31
N PHE A 72 0.64 -8.93 13.33
CA PHE A 72 -0.20 -10.11 13.45
C PHE A 72 0.21 -10.99 14.64
N PHE A 73 1.51 -11.20 14.83
CA PHE A 73 2.01 -12.06 15.91
C PHE A 73 2.22 -11.33 17.25
N LYS A 74 2.46 -10.01 17.24
CA LYS A 74 2.87 -9.26 18.44
C LYS A 74 1.86 -8.22 18.93
N ASP A 75 1.01 -7.70 18.06
CA ASP A 75 0.08 -6.60 18.39
C ASP A 75 -1.22 -6.68 17.56
N ARG A 76 -2.18 -7.45 18.08
CA ARG A 76 -3.47 -7.70 17.43
C ARG A 76 -4.31 -6.43 17.23
N ARG A 77 -4.18 -5.43 18.12
CA ARG A 77 -4.97 -4.18 17.99
C ARG A 77 -4.46 -3.37 16.82
N ASN A 78 -3.14 -3.15 16.75
CA ASN A 78 -2.56 -2.40 15.65
C ASN A 78 -2.55 -3.19 14.33
N TYR A 79 -2.55 -4.54 14.38
CA TYR A 79 -2.77 -5.34 13.17
C TYR A 79 -4.11 -5.00 12.49
N ASP A 80 -5.24 -4.99 13.20
CA ASP A 80 -6.53 -4.72 12.53
C ASP A 80 -6.61 -3.28 12.03
N ARG A 81 -6.02 -2.31 12.76
CA ARG A 81 -5.91 -0.92 12.27
C ARG A 81 -5.10 -0.85 10.98
N CYS A 82 -3.93 -1.49 10.95
CA CYS A 82 -3.08 -1.54 9.77
C CYS A 82 -3.77 -2.26 8.61
N ALA A 83 -4.42 -3.40 8.86
CA ALA A 83 -5.15 -4.15 7.85
C ALA A 83 -6.32 -3.35 7.26
N VAL A 84 -7.13 -2.68 8.10
CA VAL A 84 -8.21 -1.79 7.63
C VAL A 84 -7.63 -0.64 6.81
N PHE A 85 -6.56 0.01 7.29
CA PHE A 85 -5.88 1.07 6.55
C PHE A 85 -5.46 0.60 5.16
N LEU A 86 -4.72 -0.50 5.06
CA LEU A 86 -4.18 -1.00 3.80
C LEU A 86 -5.31 -1.48 2.86
N CYS A 87 -6.21 -2.34 3.33
CA CYS A 87 -7.28 -2.89 2.51
C CYS A 87 -8.25 -1.80 1.99
N THR A 88 -8.59 -0.80 2.81
CA THR A 88 -9.47 0.28 2.36
C THR A 88 -8.83 1.13 1.27
N GLY A 89 -7.55 1.51 1.40
CA GLY A 89 -6.88 2.27 0.35
C GLY A 89 -6.67 1.47 -0.93
N MET A 90 -6.33 0.19 -0.81
CA MET A 90 -6.23 -0.74 -1.94
C MET A 90 -7.58 -0.93 -2.65
N LEU A 91 -8.69 -0.99 -1.91
CA LEU A 91 -10.03 -1.05 -2.49
C LEU A 91 -10.39 0.26 -3.21
N ILE A 92 -10.11 1.42 -2.60
CA ILE A 92 -10.34 2.74 -3.21
C ILE A 92 -9.57 2.84 -4.52
N PHE A 93 -8.30 2.44 -4.54
CA PHE A 93 -7.49 2.39 -5.75
C PHE A 93 -8.11 1.53 -6.86
N LEU A 94 -8.61 0.33 -6.55
CA LEU A 94 -9.29 -0.53 -7.54
C LEU A 94 -10.55 0.14 -8.10
N VAL A 95 -11.35 0.74 -7.21
CA VAL A 95 -12.58 1.46 -7.60
C VAL A 95 -12.24 2.63 -8.52
N ILE A 96 -11.27 3.46 -8.13
CA ILE A 96 -10.81 4.60 -8.94
C ILE A 96 -10.29 4.10 -10.29
N SER A 97 -9.43 3.09 -10.32
CA SER A 97 -8.87 2.54 -11.57
C SER A 97 -9.92 1.91 -12.48
N THR A 98 -11.04 1.44 -11.91
CA THR A 98 -12.18 0.91 -12.66
C THR A 98 -12.94 2.02 -13.40
N PHE A 99 -13.19 3.15 -12.74
CA PHE A 99 -14.02 4.24 -13.29
C PHE A 99 -13.22 5.36 -13.95
N ILE A 100 -11.98 5.57 -13.52
CA ILE A 100 -11.05 6.60 -13.97
C ILE A 100 -9.73 5.91 -14.40
N PRO A 101 -9.79 5.16 -15.52
CA PRO A 101 -8.60 4.59 -16.14
C PRO A 101 -7.54 5.66 -16.39
N ASN A 102 -6.31 5.42 -15.95
CA ASN A 102 -5.23 6.39 -16.10
C ASN A 102 -3.94 5.75 -16.64
N ILE A 103 -3.12 6.55 -17.31
CA ILE A 103 -1.83 6.14 -17.88
C ILE A 103 -0.81 7.26 -17.71
N GLN A 104 0.48 6.89 -17.64
CA GLN A 104 1.58 7.85 -17.70
C GLN A 104 2.55 7.53 -18.86
N HIS A 105 3.30 8.54 -19.30
CA HIS A 105 4.33 8.41 -20.33
C HIS A 105 5.72 8.85 -19.82
N LEU A 106 6.04 8.52 -18.57
CA LEU A 106 7.29 8.94 -17.90
C LEU A 106 8.48 8.03 -18.18
N ARG A 107 8.24 6.78 -18.59
CA ARG A 107 9.28 5.77 -18.79
C ARG A 107 10.17 6.13 -19.98
N LEU A 108 11.46 5.86 -19.85
CA LEU A 108 12.44 6.11 -20.91
C LEU A 108 12.23 5.14 -22.07
N HIS A 109 12.40 5.63 -23.31
CA HIS A 109 12.39 4.78 -24.50
C HIS A 109 13.60 3.83 -24.55
N THR A 110 14.76 4.29 -24.07
CA THR A 110 16.00 3.51 -24.01
C THR A 110 16.66 3.70 -22.65
N MET A 111 17.22 2.61 -22.10
CA MET A 111 17.97 2.71 -20.85
C MET A 111 19.27 3.50 -21.08
N PRO A 112 19.62 4.45 -20.20
CA PRO A 112 20.76 5.33 -20.42
C PRO A 112 22.11 4.61 -20.33
N ARG A 113 22.14 3.40 -19.75
CA ARG A 113 23.34 2.60 -19.51
C ARG A 113 22.96 1.17 -19.17
N HIS A 114 23.91 0.25 -19.34
CA HIS A 114 23.73 -1.18 -19.06
C HIS A 114 24.39 -1.55 -17.73
N ASN A 115 23.57 -1.84 -16.70
CA ASN A 115 24.02 -2.36 -15.42
C ASN A 115 22.90 -3.19 -14.77
N VAL A 116 23.20 -3.88 -13.65
CA VAL A 116 22.22 -4.74 -12.98
C VAL A 116 20.94 -4.01 -12.59
N PHE A 117 21.02 -2.73 -12.19
CA PHE A 117 19.86 -1.95 -11.78
C PHE A 117 19.00 -1.55 -12.98
N THR A 118 19.58 -1.15 -14.11
CA THR A 118 18.80 -0.85 -15.32
C THR A 118 18.17 -2.10 -15.93
N VAL A 119 18.80 -3.27 -15.79
CA VAL A 119 18.17 -4.56 -16.13
C VAL A 119 16.94 -4.82 -15.24
N LEU A 120 17.06 -4.64 -13.93
CA LEU A 120 15.94 -4.80 -12.99
C LEU A 120 14.79 -3.82 -13.29
N VAL A 121 15.11 -2.55 -13.56
CA VAL A 121 14.09 -1.56 -13.97
C VAL A 121 13.43 -1.97 -15.29
N SER A 122 14.19 -2.44 -16.27
CA SER A 122 13.64 -2.89 -17.55
C SER A 122 12.69 -4.07 -17.38
N GLN A 123 13.05 -5.06 -16.55
CA GLN A 123 12.19 -6.20 -16.22
C GLN A 123 10.92 -5.75 -15.51
N LEU A 124 11.05 -4.81 -14.57
CA LEU A 124 9.92 -4.21 -13.88
C LEU A 124 8.98 -3.51 -14.87
N TRP A 125 9.50 -2.69 -15.77
CA TRP A 125 8.71 -1.97 -16.79
C TRP A 125 8.05 -2.88 -17.82
N GLN A 126 8.58 -4.09 -18.06
CA GLN A 126 7.95 -5.10 -18.93
C GLN A 126 6.83 -5.86 -18.22
N THR A 127 6.94 -6.04 -16.91
CA THR A 127 5.98 -6.83 -16.12
C THR A 127 4.83 -5.96 -15.61
N ASP A 128 5.14 -4.74 -15.22
CA ASP A 128 4.21 -3.77 -14.66
C ASP A 128 3.92 -2.71 -15.71
N THR A 129 2.66 -2.55 -16.10
CA THR A 129 2.22 -1.58 -17.10
C THR A 129 2.27 -0.15 -16.54
N PRO A 130 2.31 0.89 -17.39
CA PRO A 130 2.22 2.28 -16.93
C PRO A 130 0.76 2.74 -16.71
N THR A 131 -0.17 1.82 -16.47
CA THR A 131 -1.62 2.06 -16.38
C THR A 131 -2.15 1.82 -14.97
N ASN A 132 -3.28 2.45 -14.63
CA ASN A 132 -3.96 2.32 -13.33
C ASN A 132 -3.03 2.58 -12.14
N LEU A 133 -2.40 3.74 -12.09
CA LEU A 133 -1.35 4.08 -11.15
C LEU A 133 -1.85 4.96 -9.99
N PHE A 134 -2.82 5.84 -10.24
CA PHE A 134 -3.30 6.78 -9.22
C PHE A 134 -4.45 6.19 -8.38
N PRO A 135 -4.47 6.44 -7.06
CA PRO A 135 -3.36 6.92 -6.22
C PRO A 135 -2.28 5.85 -6.03
N SER A 136 -1.02 6.24 -5.84
CA SER A 136 0.08 5.27 -5.71
C SER A 136 -0.06 4.36 -4.49
N ILE A 137 -0.27 3.06 -4.73
CA ILE A 137 -0.33 2.02 -3.68
C ILE A 137 1.01 1.81 -2.99
N HIS A 138 2.13 1.97 -3.70
CA HIS A 138 3.47 1.90 -3.11
C HIS A 138 3.64 2.98 -2.03
N VAL A 139 3.23 4.22 -2.33
CA VAL A 139 3.26 5.35 -1.38
C VAL A 139 2.29 5.11 -0.23
N TYR A 140 1.02 4.84 -0.54
CA TYR A 140 -0.03 4.68 0.47
C TYR A 140 0.27 3.54 1.45
N ASN A 141 0.67 2.37 0.95
CA ASN A 141 0.96 1.22 1.81
C ASN A 141 2.25 1.43 2.63
N SER A 142 3.24 2.14 2.09
CA SER A 142 4.46 2.50 2.84
C SER A 142 4.14 3.42 4.02
N LEU A 143 3.28 4.43 3.78
CA LEU A 143 2.77 5.30 4.84
C LEU A 143 1.99 4.50 5.89
N GLY A 144 1.07 3.64 5.46
CA GLY A 144 0.29 2.78 6.37
C GLY A 144 1.16 1.87 7.24
N ALA A 145 2.18 1.25 6.64
CA ALA A 145 3.15 0.43 7.35
C ALA A 145 3.97 1.27 8.35
N HIS A 146 4.46 2.45 7.94
CA HIS A 146 5.20 3.34 8.82
C HIS A 146 4.35 3.85 9.99
N PHE A 147 3.11 4.27 9.73
CA PHE A 147 2.17 4.68 10.76
C PHE A 147 1.89 3.57 11.76
N ALA A 148 1.78 2.32 11.30
CA ALA A 148 1.59 1.18 12.18
C ALA A 148 2.83 0.93 13.08
N VAL A 149 4.04 1.11 12.55
CA VAL A 149 5.28 1.05 13.34
C VAL A 149 5.34 2.18 14.37
N MET A 150 4.93 3.39 14.01
CA MET A 150 4.92 4.57 14.89
C MET A 150 3.87 4.47 15.99
N ASN A 151 2.71 3.87 15.72
CA ASN A 151 1.63 3.65 16.70
C ASN A 151 1.77 2.35 17.51
N ASN A 152 2.86 1.60 17.33
CA ASN A 152 3.13 0.41 18.11
C ASN A 152 3.88 0.74 19.42
N GLU A 153 3.27 0.42 20.56
CA GLU A 153 3.82 0.68 21.90
C GLU A 153 5.11 -0.12 22.16
N THR A 154 5.18 -1.38 21.71
CA THR A 154 6.38 -2.24 21.89
C THR A 154 7.60 -1.75 21.10
N LEU A 155 7.36 -1.00 20.02
CA LEU A 155 8.40 -0.41 19.20
C LEU A 155 8.75 1.02 19.63
N SER A 156 8.07 1.57 20.65
CA SER A 156 8.26 2.96 21.09
C SER A 156 9.65 3.27 21.62
N GLY A 157 10.24 2.34 22.38
CA GLY A 157 11.62 2.44 22.84
C GLY A 157 12.67 2.15 21.75
N LYS A 158 12.29 1.54 20.62
CA LYS A 158 13.22 1.09 19.57
C LYS A 158 13.41 2.17 18.51
N LYS A 159 14.09 3.27 18.87
CA LYS A 159 14.31 4.44 17.99
C LYS A 159 14.93 4.07 16.63
N TRP A 160 15.83 3.09 16.59
CA TRP A 160 16.44 2.60 15.34
C TRP A 160 15.43 1.97 14.38
N VAL A 161 14.47 1.20 14.90
CA VAL A 161 13.42 0.58 14.08
C VAL A 161 12.50 1.65 13.49
N ARG A 162 12.10 2.64 14.29
CA ARG A 162 11.25 3.76 13.83
C ARG A 162 11.95 4.61 12.78
N ARG A 163 13.22 4.97 13.01
CA ARG A 163 14.03 5.72 12.04
C ARG A 163 14.28 4.93 10.76
N GLY A 164 14.63 3.65 10.87
CA GLY A 164 14.81 2.77 9.72
C GLY A 164 13.52 2.63 8.89
N SER A 165 12.38 2.47 9.55
CA SER A 165 11.06 2.45 8.90
C SER A 165 10.74 3.77 8.20
N MET A 166 11.07 4.92 8.79
CA MET A 166 10.90 6.23 8.15
C MET A 166 11.79 6.37 6.91
N ILE A 167 13.08 6.04 7.03
CA ILE A 167 14.05 6.11 5.93
C ILE A 167 13.59 5.21 4.78
N LEU A 168 13.18 3.98 5.08
CA LEU A 168 12.69 3.05 4.07
C LEU A 168 11.38 3.53 3.43
N CYS A 169 10.43 4.04 4.22
CA CYS A 169 9.19 4.63 3.72
C CYS A 169 9.46 5.77 2.74
N VAL A 170 10.30 6.73 3.12
CA VAL A 170 10.68 7.85 2.24
C VAL A 170 11.42 7.34 1.01
N SER A 171 12.32 6.37 1.16
CA SER A 171 13.07 5.79 0.03
C SER A 171 12.17 5.09 -0.98
N ILE A 172 11.11 4.41 -0.53
CA ILE A 172 10.09 3.81 -1.41
C ILE A 172 9.27 4.90 -2.12
N ILE A 173 8.87 5.95 -1.40
CA ILE A 173 8.10 7.05 -2.01
C ILE A 173 8.93 7.76 -3.08
N LEU A 174 10.21 8.00 -2.81
CA LEU A 174 11.11 8.58 -3.80
C LEU A 174 11.37 7.62 -4.95
N SER A 175 11.44 6.31 -4.68
CA SER A 175 11.76 5.34 -5.72
C SER A 175 10.72 5.28 -6.81
N THR A 176 9.44 5.40 -6.48
CA THR A 176 8.35 5.39 -7.47
C THR A 176 8.54 6.47 -8.53
N MET A 177 9.02 7.65 -8.15
CA MET A 177 9.27 8.76 -9.08
C MET A 177 10.61 8.62 -9.80
N PHE A 178 11.68 8.27 -9.07
CA PHE A 178 13.03 8.15 -9.64
C PHE A 178 13.16 7.03 -10.68
N ILE A 179 12.40 5.95 -10.55
CA ILE A 179 12.36 4.88 -11.56
C ILE A 179 11.22 5.07 -12.58
N LYS A 180 10.60 6.26 -12.61
CA LYS A 180 9.55 6.65 -13.56
C LYS A 180 8.35 5.69 -13.56
N GLN A 181 7.96 5.26 -12.36
CA GLN A 181 6.79 4.40 -12.12
C GLN A 181 5.54 5.15 -11.67
N HIS A 182 5.69 6.34 -11.10
CA HIS A 182 4.55 7.17 -10.74
C HIS A 182 4.85 8.64 -11.07
N SER A 183 3.80 9.36 -11.46
CA SER A 183 3.78 10.82 -11.48
C SER A 183 3.74 11.34 -10.04
N MET A 184 4.26 12.55 -9.82
CA MET A 184 4.06 13.30 -8.58
C MET A 184 2.57 13.44 -8.24
N PHE A 185 1.69 13.49 -9.23
CA PHE A 185 0.24 13.50 -9.00
C PHE A 185 -0.21 12.26 -8.22
N ASP A 186 0.21 11.06 -8.63
CA ASP A 186 -0.13 9.80 -7.97
C ASP A 186 0.35 9.77 -6.52
N VAL A 187 1.54 10.33 -6.29
CA VAL A 187 2.19 10.45 -4.98
C VAL A 187 1.40 11.40 -4.08
N LEU A 188 1.06 12.60 -4.57
CA LEU A 188 0.28 13.58 -3.81
C LEU A 188 -1.11 13.05 -3.45
N MET A 189 -1.81 12.40 -4.39
CA MET A 189 -3.10 11.78 -4.12
C MET A 189 -3.00 10.66 -3.08
N ALA A 190 -1.92 9.87 -3.10
CA ALA A 190 -1.67 8.86 -2.07
C ALA A 190 -1.38 9.49 -0.70
N PHE A 191 -0.68 10.62 -0.63
CA PHE A 191 -0.49 11.37 0.63
C PHE A 191 -1.81 11.90 1.20
N ILE A 192 -2.67 12.49 0.35
CA ILE A 192 -3.99 12.99 0.76
C ILE A 192 -4.83 11.82 1.29
N MET A 193 -4.92 10.73 0.52
CA MET A 193 -5.65 9.53 0.94
C MET A 193 -5.08 8.95 2.23
N GLY A 194 -3.75 8.89 2.35
CA GLY A 194 -3.04 8.43 3.54
C GLY A 194 -3.33 9.27 4.78
N ALA A 195 -3.39 10.60 4.65
CA ALA A 195 -3.71 11.51 5.74
C ALA A 195 -5.16 11.34 6.23
N VAL A 196 -6.12 11.26 5.29
CA VAL A 196 -7.54 11.00 5.61
C VAL A 196 -7.70 9.66 6.33
N MET A 197 -7.07 8.62 5.80
CA MET A 197 -7.13 7.28 6.39
C MET A 197 -6.40 7.19 7.73
N TYR A 198 -5.33 7.96 7.92
CA TYR A 198 -4.64 8.05 9.21
C TYR A 198 -5.56 8.68 10.26
N ALA A 199 -6.21 9.80 9.93
CA ALA A 199 -7.17 10.44 10.81
C ALA A 199 -8.32 9.48 11.17
N ALA A 200 -8.92 8.80 10.19
CA ALA A 200 -10.00 7.85 10.43
C ALA A 200 -9.58 6.67 11.33
N VAL A 201 -8.43 6.06 11.06
CA VAL A 201 -8.00 4.81 11.72
C VAL A 201 -7.33 5.04 13.07
N TYR A 202 -6.45 6.04 13.17
CA TYR A 202 -5.61 6.26 14.35
C TYR A 202 -6.08 7.40 15.24
N TYR A 203 -6.62 8.49 14.67
CA TYR A 203 -7.09 9.63 15.45
C TYR A 203 -8.52 9.42 15.98
N TYR A 204 -9.46 9.06 15.10
CA TYR A 204 -10.86 8.80 15.48
C TYR A 204 -11.11 7.35 15.97
N ASP A 205 -10.11 6.47 15.89
CA ASP A 205 -10.18 5.05 16.26
C ASP A 205 -11.45 4.35 15.78
N VAL A 206 -11.84 4.57 14.50
CA VAL A 206 -13.07 3.98 13.92
C VAL A 206 -13.09 2.46 14.06
N VAL A 207 -11.92 1.82 14.01
CA VAL A 207 -11.75 0.38 14.24
C VAL A 207 -12.11 0.00 15.69
N GLY A 208 -11.65 0.77 16.68
CA GLY A 208 -12.03 0.61 18.08
C GLY A 208 -13.53 0.80 18.31
N ALA A 209 -14.12 1.85 17.73
CA ALA A 209 -15.56 2.12 17.81
C ALA A 209 -16.40 0.98 17.23
N TYR A 210 -16.03 0.46 16.06
CA TYR A 210 -16.71 -0.67 15.42
C TYR A 210 -16.64 -1.95 16.27
N ARG A 211 -15.47 -2.27 16.82
CA ARG A 211 -15.30 -3.43 17.72
C ARG A 211 -16.16 -3.31 18.99
N PHE A 212 -16.24 -2.12 19.58
CA PHE A 212 -17.08 -1.88 20.75
C PHE A 212 -18.57 -2.11 20.44
N GLN A 213 -19.07 -1.58 19.33
CA GLN A 213 -20.46 -1.74 18.92
C GLN A 213 -20.82 -3.20 18.60
N THR A 214 -19.96 -3.91 17.88
CA THR A 214 -20.16 -5.33 17.54
C THR A 214 -20.14 -6.22 18.79
N GLY A 215 -19.21 -5.98 19.73
CA GLY A 215 -19.17 -6.66 21.02
C GLY A 215 -20.44 -6.42 21.85
N LYS A 216 -20.97 -5.20 21.87
CA LYS A 216 -22.25 -4.88 22.53
C LYS A 216 -23.43 -5.63 21.91
N ARG A 217 -23.49 -5.72 20.58
CA ARG A 217 -24.53 -6.48 19.85
C ARG A 217 -24.45 -7.98 20.14
N GLN A 218 -23.26 -8.57 20.16
CA GLN A 218 -23.06 -9.99 20.48
C GLN A 218 -23.49 -10.31 21.92
N ARG A 219 -23.09 -9.48 22.89
CA ARG A 219 -23.52 -9.62 24.30
C ARG A 219 -25.04 -9.49 24.45
N LYS A 220 -25.68 -8.60 23.68
CA LYS A 220 -27.15 -8.48 23.67
C LYS A 220 -27.82 -9.74 23.10
N ARG A 221 -27.31 -10.31 21.99
CA ARG A 221 -27.84 -11.55 21.41
C ARG A 221 -27.69 -12.75 22.35
N ALA A 222 -26.54 -12.88 23.02
CA ALA A 222 -26.29 -13.95 24.00
C ALA A 222 -27.10 -13.84 25.30
N ARG A 223 -27.81 -12.73 25.53
CA ARG A 223 -28.73 -12.55 26.67
C ARG A 223 -30.20 -12.81 26.32
N ILE A 224 -30.53 -12.91 25.02
CA ILE A 224 -31.91 -13.03 24.51
C ILE A 224 -32.17 -14.44 23.95
N GLY A 225 -31.13 -15.21 23.63
CA GLY A 225 -31.21 -16.64 23.33
C GLY A 225 -30.61 -17.46 24.47
#